data_AF-A0A0Q9XFU5-F1
#
_entry.id   AF-A0A0Q9XFU5-F1
#
_cell.length_a   1.000
_cell.length_b   1.000
_cell.length_c   1.000
_cell.angle_alpha   90.00
_cell.angle_beta   90.00
_cell.angle_gamma   90.00
#
_symmetry.space_group_name_H-M   'P 1'
#
loop_
_entity.id
_entity.type
_entity.pdbx_description
1 polymer ?
#
loop_
_entity_poly.entity_id
_entity_poly.type
_entity_poly.pdbx_seq_one_letter_code
_entity_poly.pdbx_strand_id
1 'polypeptide(L)'
;MQLIKVTLDGCKFLGGGYKSKVINLFLKIVQEHAATKLICPLQANFNYTLSEWNLDENLIPAFIPDCDITAPIEVFIKRRKFLSLLFFAKIYRVD
;
A
#
# COMPACT_ATOMS: atom_id res chain seq x y z
N MET A 1 -11.87 10.79 -13.42
CA MET A 1 -11.41 9.72 -14.34
C MET A 1 -10.62 8.71 -13.50
N GLN A 2 -10.92 7.40 -13.58
CA GLN A 2 -10.24 6.38 -12.77
C GLN A 2 -9.04 5.82 -13.54
N LEU A 3 -7.82 6.10 -13.06
CA LEU A 3 -6.58 5.68 -13.73
C LEU A 3 -6.21 4.22 -13.41
N ILE A 4 -6.46 3.80 -12.17
CA ILE A 4 -6.02 2.50 -11.67
C ILE A 4 -7.18 1.86 -10.91
N LYS A 5 -7.51 0.62 -11.27
CA LYS A 5 -8.42 -0.26 -10.52
C LYS A 5 -7.73 -1.59 -10.31
N VAL A 6 -7.43 -1.92 -9.07
CA VAL A 6 -6.69 -3.12 -8.72
C VAL A 6 -7.41 -3.85 -7.59
N THR A 7 -7.63 -5.14 -7.77
CA THR A 7 -8.13 -6.04 -6.73
C THR A 7 -7.05 -7.08 -6.46
N LEU A 8 -6.62 -7.20 -5.21
CA LEU A 8 -5.56 -8.12 -4.80
C LEU A 8 -6.08 -9.08 -3.75
N ASP A 9 -5.52 -10.29 -3.77
CA ASP A 9 -5.57 -11.20 -2.64
C ASP A 9 -4.56 -10.69 -1.61
N GLY A 10 -5.06 -10.28 -0.44
CA GLY A 10 -4.23 -9.70 0.61
C GLY A 10 -3.11 -10.63 1.09
N CYS A 11 -3.35 -11.94 1.14
CA CYS A 11 -2.31 -12.89 1.58
C CYS A 11 -1.26 -13.12 0.51
N LYS A 12 -1.66 -13.18 -0.76
CA LYS A 12 -0.72 -13.20 -1.88
C LYS A 12 0.08 -11.91 -1.97
N PHE A 13 -0.54 -10.77 -1.66
CA PHE A 13 0.12 -9.46 -1.61
C PHE A 13 1.18 -9.43 -0.52
N LEU A 14 0.81 -9.74 0.72
CA LEU A 14 1.73 -9.79 1.87
C LEU A 14 2.89 -10.79 1.66
N GLY A 15 2.64 -11.87 0.92
CA GLY A 15 3.66 -12.86 0.55
C GLY A 15 4.54 -12.50 -0.66
N GLY A 16 4.38 -11.33 -1.28
CA GLY A 16 5.17 -10.92 -2.45
C GLY A 16 4.83 -11.68 -3.74
N GLY A 17 3.62 -12.24 -3.84
CA GLY A 17 3.19 -13.09 -4.97
C GLY A 17 2.82 -12.35 -6.25
N TYR A 18 3.02 -11.03 -6.33
CA TYR A 18 2.69 -10.21 -7.50
C TYR A 18 3.95 -9.72 -8.23
N LYS A 19 3.92 -9.73 -9.58
CA LYS A 19 5.05 -9.29 -10.41
C LYS A 19 5.03 -7.79 -10.73
N SER A 20 3.96 -7.08 -10.39
CA SER A 20 3.86 -5.64 -10.67
C SER A 20 4.83 -4.86 -9.81
N LYS A 21 5.65 -4.02 -10.45
CA LYS A 21 6.60 -3.13 -9.76
C LYS A 21 5.90 -2.20 -8.78
N VAL A 22 4.74 -1.65 -9.16
CA VAL A 22 3.94 -0.76 -8.30
C VAL A 22 3.45 -1.51 -7.07
N ILE A 23 2.90 -2.72 -7.25
CA ILE A 23 2.41 -3.52 -6.11
C ILE A 23 3.55 -3.88 -5.17
N ASN A 24 4.70 -4.31 -5.70
CA ASN A 24 5.87 -4.63 -4.89
C ASN A 24 6.44 -3.41 -4.16
N LEU A 25 6.34 -2.23 -4.76
CA LEU A 25 6.71 -0.99 -4.11
C LEU A 25 5.84 -0.71 -2.89
N PHE A 26 4.52 -0.74 -3.06
CA PHE A 26 3.59 -0.57 -1.95
C PHE A 26 3.81 -1.61 -0.85
N LEU A 27 4.08 -2.87 -1.22
CA LEU A 27 4.40 -3.92 -0.25
C LEU A 27 5.66 -3.60 0.54
N LYS A 28 6.72 -3.13 -0.12
CA LYS A 28 7.98 -2.75 0.55
C LYS A 28 7.76 -1.63 1.55
N ILE A 29 7.12 -0.53 1.13
CA ILE A 29 6.82 0.61 2.01
C ILE A 29 6.03 0.15 3.24
N VAL A 30 5.00 -0.67 3.02
CA VAL A 30 4.18 -1.17 4.13
C VAL A 30 4.96 -2.10 5.05
N GLN A 31 5.84 -2.96 4.53
CA GLN A 31 6.66 -3.86 5.35
C GLN A 31 7.77 -3.12 6.10
N GLU A 32 8.34 -2.07 5.51
CA GLU A 32 9.43 -1.28 6.09
C GLU A 32 8.98 -0.48 7.30
N HIS A 33 7.75 0.05 7.26
CA HIS A 33 7.18 0.84 8.36
C HIS A 33 6.34 0.02 9.33
N ALA A 34 6.20 -1.29 9.12
CA ALA A 34 5.47 -2.16 10.04
C ALA A 34 6.38 -2.64 11.17
N ALA A 35 5.87 -2.59 12.40
CA ALA A 35 6.57 -3.12 13.58
C ALA A 35 6.94 -4.61 13.47
N THR A 36 6.27 -5.35 12.58
CA THR A 36 6.58 -6.75 12.28
C THR A 36 6.29 -7.06 10.82
N LYS A 37 6.92 -8.11 10.29
CA LYS A 37 6.67 -8.57 8.92
C LYS A 37 5.21 -9.02 8.81
N LEU A 38 4.43 -8.25 8.06
CA LEU A 38 3.04 -8.58 7.77
C LEU A 38 3.00 -9.79 6.83
N ILE A 39 2.80 -10.98 7.39
CA ILE A 39 2.59 -12.23 6.67
C ILE A 39 1.25 -12.83 7.07
N CYS A 40 0.60 -13.52 6.13
CA CYS A 40 -0.58 -14.31 6.46
C CYS A 40 -0.18 -15.67 7.07
N PRO A 41 -0.98 -16.23 8.00
CA PRO A 41 -2.16 -15.61 8.60
C PRO A 41 -1.78 -14.47 9.57
N LEU A 42 -2.57 -13.39 9.57
CA LEU A 42 -2.39 -12.32 10.55
C LEU A 42 -2.66 -12.88 11.95
N GLN A 43 -1.78 -12.57 12.89
CA GLN A 43 -1.89 -12.99 14.28
C GLN A 43 -3.07 -12.31 14.94
N ALA A 44 -3.90 -13.10 15.62
CA ALA A 44 -5.00 -12.58 16.43
C ALA A 44 -4.43 -11.87 17.67
N ASN A 45 -5.12 -10.81 18.12
CA ASN A 45 -4.77 -10.02 19.31
C ASN A 45 -3.37 -9.38 19.25
N PHE A 46 -2.83 -9.17 18.05
CA PHE A 46 -1.59 -8.46 17.84
C PHE A 46 -1.86 -7.00 17.47
N ASN A 47 -1.20 -6.06 18.15
CA ASN A 47 -1.28 -4.65 17.82
C ASN A 47 -0.36 -4.34 16.65
N TYR A 48 -0.93 -4.31 15.46
CA TYR A 48 -0.23 -3.88 14.25
C TYR A 48 -0.08 -2.36 14.25
N THR A 49 1.16 -1.89 14.39
CA THR A 49 1.51 -0.48 14.33
C THR A 49 2.39 -0.21 13.10
N LEU A 50 2.02 0.82 12.35
CA LEU A 50 2.86 1.41 11.31
C LEU A 50 3.50 2.67 11.90
N SER A 51 4.83 2.71 12.00
CA SER A 51 5.58 3.83 12.57
C SER A 51 6.39 4.55 11.49
N GLU A 52 6.44 5.88 11.61
CA GLU A 52 7.28 6.74 10.75
C GLU A 52 7.04 6.52 9.26
N TRP A 53 5.78 6.38 8.85
CA TRP A 53 5.40 6.06 7.48
C TRP A 53 5.76 7.20 6.51
N ASN A 54 6.99 7.16 6.02
CA ASN A 54 7.56 8.09 5.07
C ASN A 54 7.85 7.33 3.78
N LEU A 55 7.53 7.92 2.62
CA LEU A 55 7.97 7.33 1.36
C LEU A 55 9.37 7.84 1.04
N ASP A 56 10.30 6.92 0.78
CA ASP A 56 11.55 7.26 0.10
C ASP A 56 11.23 7.76 -1.32
N GLU A 57 11.65 8.98 -1.64
CA GLU A 57 11.42 9.60 -2.95
C GLU A 57 12.07 8.79 -4.08
N ASN A 58 13.15 8.06 -3.80
CA ASN A 58 13.82 7.19 -4.80
C ASN A 58 12.97 5.99 -5.22
N LEU A 59 11.98 5.63 -4.40
CA LEU A 59 11.04 4.55 -4.70
C LEU A 59 9.95 5.00 -5.68
N ILE A 60 9.72 6.31 -5.80
CA ILE A 60 8.73 6.88 -6.71
C ILE A 60 9.31 6.89 -8.13
N PRO A 61 8.70 6.18 -9.09
CA PRO A 61 9.21 6.17 -10.46
C PRO A 61 9.18 7.57 -11.10
N ALA A 62 10.27 7.94 -11.78
CA ALA A 62 10.46 9.26 -12.41
C ALA A 62 9.45 9.62 -13.53
N PHE A 63 8.63 8.67 -13.97
CA PHE A 63 7.57 8.90 -14.95
C PHE A 63 6.26 9.41 -14.34
N ILE A 64 6.14 9.44 -13.01
CA ILE A 64 4.95 9.96 -12.35
C ILE A 64 4.98 11.50 -12.44
N PRO A 65 3.97 12.13 -13.06
CA PRO A 65 3.93 13.58 -13.20
C PRO A 65 3.46 14.26 -11.91
N ASP A 66 3.60 15.59 -11.88
CA ASP A 66 3.00 16.42 -10.83
C ASP A 66 1.49 16.26 -10.86
N CYS A 67 0.94 15.73 -9.77
CA CYS A 67 -0.49 15.45 -9.69
C CYS A 67 -0.99 15.32 -8.26
N ASP A 68 -2.28 15.58 -8.11
CA ASP A 68 -3.05 15.27 -6.92
C ASP A 68 -3.64 13.86 -7.06
N ILE A 69 -3.28 12.96 -6.15
CA ILE A 69 -3.74 11.57 -6.13
C ILE A 69 -4.78 11.39 -5.04
N THR A 70 -5.92 10.81 -5.41
CA THR A 70 -6.92 10.30 -4.47
C THR A 70 -7.09 8.80 -4.71
N ALA A 71 -6.82 7.99 -3.69
CA ALA A 71 -6.87 6.53 -3.78
C ALA A 71 -7.77 5.94 -2.68
N PRO A 72 -9.03 5.55 -3.02
CA PRO A 72 -9.86 4.79 -2.11
C PRO A 72 -9.35 3.35 -2.00
N ILE A 73 -9.15 2.88 -0.77
CA ILE A 73 -8.68 1.52 -0.47
C ILE A 73 -9.71 0.84 0.43
N GLU A 74 -10.16 -0.34 0.00
CA GLU A 74 -11.10 -1.15 0.76
C GLU A 74 -10.51 -2.53 1.04
N VAL A 75 -10.54 -2.94 2.30
CA VAL A 75 -10.03 -4.24 2.74
C VAL A 75 -11.21 -5.09 3.20
N PHE A 76 -11.27 -6.31 2.70
CA PHE A 76 -12.33 -7.27 3.02
C PHE A 76 -11.75 -8.51 3.68
N ILE A 77 -12.35 -8.94 4.79
CA ILE A 77 -12.05 -10.20 5.47
C ILE A 77 -13.33 -11.04 5.44
N LYS A 78 -13.26 -12.27 4.89
CA LYS A 78 -14.41 -13.17 4.76
C LYS A 78 -15.65 -12.47 4.16
N ARG A 79 -15.44 -11.65 3.12
CA ARG A 79 -16.45 -10.81 2.44
C ARG A 79 -17.10 -9.70 3.27
N ARG A 80 -16.66 -9.47 4.50
CA ARG A 80 -17.05 -8.29 5.28
C ARG A 80 -16.02 -7.20 5.10
N LYS A 81 -16.47 -5.97 4.87
CA LYS A 81 -15.59 -4.80 4.80
C LYS A 81 -15.00 -4.59 6.19
N PHE A 82 -13.67 -4.75 6.28
CA PHE A 82 -12.93 -4.59 7.52
C PHE A 82 -12.39 -3.17 7.67
N LEU A 83 -11.89 -2.60 6.57
CA LEU A 83 -11.29 -1.28 6.57
C LEU A 83 -11.69 -0.51 5.31
N SER A 84 -11.93 0.79 5.48
CA SER A 84 -12.09 1.77 4.41
C SER A 84 -11.10 2.90 4.64
N LEU A 85 -10.20 3.13 3.70
CA LEU A 85 -9.26 4.24 3.75
C LEU A 85 -9.44 5.10 2.51
N LEU A 86 -9.18 6.39 2.67
CA LEU A 86 -9.05 7.32 1.57
C LEU A 86 -7.69 7.98 1.68
N PHE A 87 -6.80 7.64 0.75
CA PHE A 87 -5.45 8.18 0.70
C PHE A 87 -5.41 9.40 -0.21
N PHE A 88 -4.83 10.48 0.28
CA PHE A 88 -4.56 11.70 -0.47
C PHE A 88 -3.07 11.93 -0.51
N ALA A 89 -2.54 12.17 -1.71
CA ALA A 89 -1.16 12.57 -1.89
C ALA A 89 -1.05 13.65 -2.95
N LYS A 90 -0.02 14.48 -2.81
CA LYS A 90 0.40 15.43 -3.82
C LYS A 90 1.84 15.13 -4.19
N ILE A 91 2.09 14.96 -5.47
CA ILE A 91 3.43 14.71 -5.99
C ILE A 91 3.89 15.98 -6.68
N TYR A 92 5.08 16.44 -6.29
CA TYR A 92 5.76 17.60 -6.86
C TYR A 92 7.16 17.17 -7.26
N ARG A 93 7.56 17.51 -8.48
CA ARG A 93 8.92 17.38 -8.97
C ARG A 93 9.77 18.47 -8.34
N VAL A 94 10.78 18.07 -7.58
CA VAL A 94 11.79 18.98 -7.05
C VAL A 94 12.87 19.10 -8.13
N ASP A 95 12.84 20.20 -8.89
CA ASP A 95 13.86 20.56 -9.89
C ASP A 95 15.12 21.15 -9.23
#